data_AF-A0ABD5SCS0-F1
#
_entry.id   AF-A0ABD5SCS0-F1
#
_cell.length_a   1.000
_cell.length_b   1.000
_cell.length_c   1.000
_cell.angle_alpha   90.00
_cell.angle_beta   90.00
_cell.angle_gamma   90.00
#
_symmetry.space_group_name_H-M   'P 1'
#
loop_
_entity.id
_entity.type
_entity.pdbx_description
1 polymer ?
#
loop_
_entity_poly.entity_id
_entity_poly.type
_entity_poly.pdbx_seq_one_letter_code
_entity_poly.pdbx_strand_id
1 'polypeptide(L)'
;SGLDDALDEFGLGDDVRAEPARGSRDPSHYWVAVGPYLRFTSPSWGASWRLVNRALADGAVRVSREELLEVLGTAIEARVREGLPFELDADEGIAADLESRVAELKRLLSERTYTGPIDVVAPALFPPCMTNLIEKAERDVTLTAPESFALMAFLVGIGMTPDEVVAFCADTSLDAEGIRYQTEYLRDDRGTQYPPPTCETLANYGICHNEDDHMRVAPDPLSYYETRVEEADEVVDWRDEHGIGDGDGDDTDEDEPSGGESRSERVSGERASGEEPDPTAN
;
A
#
# COMPACT_ATOMS: atom_id res chain seq x y z
N SER A 1 33.99 -3.72 4.72
CA SER A 1 34.29 -2.43 5.35
C SER A 1 33.03 -1.58 5.44
N GLY A 2 32.37 -1.21 4.34
CA GLY A 2 31.24 -0.26 4.42
C GLY A 2 30.02 -0.67 5.27
N LEU A 3 29.75 -1.97 5.44
CA LEU A 3 28.64 -2.41 6.31
C LEU A 3 29.00 -2.30 7.80
N ASP A 4 30.20 -2.71 8.19
CA ASP A 4 30.66 -2.64 9.58
C ASP A 4 30.73 -1.18 10.04
N ASP A 5 31.28 -0.30 9.18
CA ASP A 5 31.35 1.14 9.46
C ASP A 5 29.94 1.74 9.69
N ALA A 6 28.95 1.32 8.89
CA ALA A 6 27.57 1.78 9.05
C ALA A 6 26.93 1.22 10.34
N LEU A 7 27.15 -0.06 10.66
CA LEU A 7 26.64 -0.63 11.91
C LEU A 7 27.18 0.12 13.14
N ASP A 8 28.46 0.49 13.12
CA ASP A 8 29.06 1.30 14.19
C ASP A 8 28.44 2.70 14.26
N GLU A 9 28.30 3.40 13.12
CA GLU A 9 27.72 4.74 13.04
C GLU A 9 26.28 4.80 13.60
N PHE A 10 25.48 3.77 13.32
CA PHE A 10 24.08 3.70 13.75
C PHE A 10 23.89 2.96 15.08
N GLY A 11 24.97 2.64 15.80
CA GLY A 11 24.92 2.08 17.16
C GLY A 11 24.50 0.61 17.22
N LEU A 12 24.71 -0.14 16.14
CA LEU A 12 24.41 -1.56 16.00
C LEU A 12 25.68 -2.45 16.00
N GLY A 13 26.87 -1.88 16.08
CA GLY A 13 28.15 -2.60 16.00
C GLY A 13 28.30 -3.75 17.01
N ASP A 14 27.89 -3.54 18.27
CA ASP A 14 27.93 -4.57 19.32
C ASP A 14 26.75 -5.55 19.27
N ASP A 15 25.67 -5.15 18.58
CA ASP A 15 24.39 -5.85 18.52
C ASP A 15 24.28 -6.79 17.32
N VAL A 16 25.16 -6.64 16.32
CA VAL A 16 25.14 -7.43 15.09
C VAL A 16 26.42 -8.25 14.97
N ARG A 17 26.27 -9.56 14.79
CA ARG A 17 27.39 -10.48 14.60
C ARG A 17 27.27 -11.21 13.28
N ALA A 18 28.31 -11.14 12.46
CA ALA A 18 28.40 -11.92 11.24
C ALA A 18 28.42 -13.42 11.53
N GLU A 19 27.61 -14.19 10.80
CA GLU A 19 27.73 -15.65 10.80
C GLU A 19 28.99 -16.04 10.02
N PRO A 20 29.88 -16.90 10.56
CA PRO A 20 31.13 -17.25 9.90
C PRO A 20 30.90 -17.85 8.51
N ALA A 21 31.32 -17.13 7.46
CA ALA A 21 31.33 -17.66 6.10
C ALA A 21 32.61 -18.48 5.84
N ARG A 22 32.49 -19.57 5.09
CA ARG A 22 33.67 -20.32 4.63
C ARG A 22 34.32 -19.60 3.44
N GLY A 23 35.54 -19.09 3.64
CA GLY A 23 36.37 -18.47 2.59
C GLY A 23 36.36 -16.92 2.63
N SER A 24 36.88 -16.28 1.58
CA SER A 24 37.01 -14.82 1.45
C SER A 24 35.74 -14.13 0.94
N ARG A 25 34.55 -14.65 1.31
CA ARG A 25 33.26 -14.08 0.90
C ARG A 25 32.64 -13.34 2.08
N ASP A 26 31.89 -12.29 1.77
CA ASP A 26 31.09 -11.60 2.78
C ASP A 26 30.08 -12.57 3.43
N PRO A 27 29.74 -12.36 4.71
CA PRO A 27 28.73 -13.14 5.39
C PRO A 27 27.37 -13.01 4.69
N SER A 28 26.72 -14.14 4.45
CA SER A 28 25.35 -14.17 3.90
C SER A 28 24.28 -13.97 4.97
N HIS A 29 24.65 -14.14 6.25
CA HIS A 29 23.74 -14.07 7.37
C HIS A 29 24.42 -13.44 8.59
N TYR A 30 23.57 -12.86 9.43
CA TYR A 30 23.96 -12.12 10.62
C TYR A 30 23.02 -12.47 11.76
N TRP A 31 23.50 -12.22 12.98
CA TRP A 31 22.75 -12.37 14.21
C TRP A 31 22.57 -10.99 14.82
N VAL A 32 21.33 -10.52 14.92
CA VAL A 32 20.98 -9.21 15.48
C VAL A 32 20.37 -9.41 16.86
N ALA A 33 20.84 -8.70 17.87
CA ALA A 33 20.26 -8.76 19.20
C ALA A 33 18.74 -8.48 19.17
N VAL A 34 17.97 -9.19 19.99
CA VAL A 34 16.48 -9.12 19.97
C VAL A 34 15.96 -7.70 20.20
N GLY A 35 16.61 -6.92 21.06
CA GLY A 35 16.19 -5.55 21.35
C GLY A 35 16.19 -4.66 20.10
N PRO A 36 17.36 -4.49 19.44
CA PRO A 36 17.46 -3.79 18.16
C PRO A 36 16.57 -4.37 17.07
N TYR A 37 16.49 -5.70 16.95
CA TYR A 37 15.61 -6.35 15.97
C TYR A 37 14.16 -5.92 16.17
N LEU A 38 13.62 -6.00 17.38
CA LEU A 38 12.24 -5.59 17.66
C LEU A 38 12.03 -4.08 17.54
N ARG A 39 13.05 -3.28 17.83
CA ARG A 39 12.97 -1.82 17.73
C ARG A 39 12.92 -1.34 16.28
N PHE A 40 13.66 -1.99 15.39
CA PHE A 40 13.90 -1.52 14.02
C PHE A 40 13.25 -2.41 12.95
N THR A 41 12.35 -3.31 13.33
CA THR A 41 11.51 -4.05 12.39
C THR A 41 10.06 -3.61 12.54
N SER A 42 9.29 -3.67 11.44
CA SER A 42 7.87 -3.37 11.44
C SER A 42 7.03 -4.65 11.24
N PRO A 43 5.90 -4.82 11.95
CA PRO A 43 4.92 -5.87 11.66
C PRO A 43 4.36 -5.80 10.23
N SER A 44 4.35 -4.62 9.61
CA SER A 44 3.85 -4.40 8.24
C SER A 44 4.73 -5.02 7.16
N TRP A 45 5.98 -5.40 7.47
CA TRP A 45 6.89 -6.05 6.52
C TRP A 45 6.52 -7.52 6.26
N GLY A 46 5.50 -8.03 6.95
CA GLY A 46 4.92 -9.35 6.73
C GLY A 46 5.21 -10.34 7.85
N ALA A 47 4.53 -11.48 7.79
CA ALA A 47 4.58 -12.50 8.83
C ALA A 47 5.99 -13.06 9.08
N SER A 48 6.86 -13.09 8.06
CA SER A 48 8.26 -13.55 8.18
C SER A 48 9.09 -12.71 9.16
N TRP A 49 8.74 -11.43 9.35
CA TRP A 49 9.43 -10.52 10.27
C TRP A 49 8.98 -10.62 11.71
N ARG A 50 7.87 -11.32 11.98
CA ARG A 50 7.40 -11.53 13.35
C ARG A 50 8.39 -12.43 14.09
N LEU A 51 8.81 -12.02 15.29
CA LEU A 51 9.78 -12.76 16.10
C LEU A 51 9.41 -14.25 16.30
N VAL A 52 8.11 -14.55 16.41
CA VAL A 52 7.60 -15.93 16.55
C VAL A 52 7.96 -16.83 15.36
N ASN A 53 8.24 -16.25 14.20
CA ASN A 53 8.60 -16.94 12.96
C ASN A 53 10.10 -16.89 12.67
N ARG A 54 10.92 -16.43 13.63
CA ARG A 54 12.36 -16.22 13.46
C ARG A 54 13.20 -17.25 14.22
N ALA A 55 14.35 -17.58 13.65
CA ALA A 55 15.37 -18.34 14.36
C ALA A 55 16.03 -17.45 15.42
N LEU A 56 15.88 -17.84 16.69
CA LEU A 56 16.40 -17.13 17.85
C LEU A 56 17.40 -18.02 18.60
N ALA A 57 18.62 -17.52 18.81
CA ALA A 57 19.64 -18.19 19.61
C ALA A 57 20.43 -17.16 20.42
N ASP A 58 20.72 -17.45 21.68
CA ASP A 58 21.53 -16.61 22.57
C ASP A 58 21.11 -15.13 22.61
N GLY A 59 19.79 -14.89 22.55
CA GLY A 59 19.23 -13.53 22.56
C GLY A 59 19.40 -12.75 21.26
N ALA A 60 19.74 -13.43 20.14
CA ALA A 60 19.90 -12.83 18.84
C ALA A 60 19.08 -13.57 17.76
N VAL A 61 18.54 -12.79 16.83
CA VAL A 61 17.72 -13.24 15.71
C VAL A 61 18.59 -13.38 14.46
N ARG A 62 18.47 -14.51 13.77
CA ARG A 62 19.18 -14.74 12.51
C ARG A 62 18.46 -14.05 11.35
N VAL A 63 19.20 -13.26 10.59
CA VAL A 63 18.71 -12.52 9.41
C VAL A 63 19.66 -12.69 8.22
N SER A 64 19.14 -12.57 7.00
CA SER A 64 19.97 -12.48 5.80
C SER A 64 20.68 -11.13 5.72
N ARG A 65 21.63 -11.00 4.79
CA ARG A 65 22.29 -9.72 4.53
C ARG A 65 21.29 -8.65 4.06
N GLU A 66 20.36 -9.03 3.20
CA GLU A 66 19.32 -8.13 2.67
C GLU A 66 18.41 -7.66 3.80
N GLU A 67 17.97 -8.58 4.66
CA GLU A 67 17.15 -8.25 5.82
C GLU A 67 17.89 -7.34 6.83
N LEU A 68 19.19 -7.54 7.02
CA LEU A 68 20.00 -6.64 7.84
C LEU A 68 20.05 -5.22 7.26
N LEU A 69 20.07 -5.06 5.94
CA LEU A 69 20.05 -3.74 5.30
C LEU A 69 18.71 -3.03 5.50
N GLU A 70 17.59 -3.76 5.50
CA GLU A 70 16.28 -3.19 5.84
C GLU A 70 16.26 -2.68 7.29
N VAL A 71 16.71 -3.50 8.24
CA VAL A 71 16.83 -3.12 9.66
C VAL A 71 17.72 -1.88 9.83
N LEU A 72 18.86 -1.84 9.13
CA LEU A 72 19.76 -0.69 9.14
C LEU A 72 19.08 0.55 8.54
N GLY A 73 18.31 0.40 7.46
CA GLY A 73 17.51 1.47 6.87
C GLY A 73 16.55 2.11 7.87
N THR A 74 15.83 1.30 8.65
CA THR A 74 14.95 1.80 9.71
C THR A 74 15.72 2.48 10.84
N ALA A 75 16.90 1.97 11.22
CA ALA A 75 17.74 2.62 12.22
C ALA A 75 18.23 4.00 11.75
N ILE A 76 18.60 4.13 10.47
CA ILE A 76 18.96 5.40 9.83
C ILE A 76 17.77 6.36 9.85
N GLU A 77 16.59 5.89 9.41
CA GLU A 77 15.37 6.69 9.37
C GLU A 77 14.99 7.21 10.76
N ALA A 78 15.05 6.35 11.78
CA ALA A 78 14.79 6.72 13.17
C ALA A 78 15.75 7.81 13.65
N ARG A 79 17.06 7.68 13.36
CA ARG A 79 18.05 8.69 13.73
C ARG A 79 17.82 10.03 13.04
N VAL A 80 17.51 10.01 11.74
CA VAL A 80 17.21 11.22 10.98
C VAL A 80 15.96 11.90 11.53
N ARG A 81 14.92 11.10 11.86
CA ARG A 81 13.68 11.60 12.45
C ARG A 81 13.90 12.18 13.85
N GLU A 82 14.72 11.57 14.69
CA GLU A 82 15.08 12.14 16.01
C GLU A 82 15.75 13.52 15.91
N GLY A 83 16.48 13.77 14.82
CA GLY A 83 17.10 15.06 14.53
C GLY A 83 16.14 16.10 13.94
N LEU A 84 14.87 15.76 13.71
CA LEU A 84 13.90 16.60 12.99
C LEU A 84 12.54 16.69 13.72
N PRO A 85 11.86 17.84 13.67
CA PRO A 85 12.33 19.12 13.16
C PRO A 85 13.34 19.76 14.14
N PHE A 86 14.42 20.35 13.62
CA PHE A 86 15.22 21.27 14.42
C PHE A 86 14.65 22.68 14.29
N GLU A 87 14.63 23.42 15.40
CA GLU A 87 14.22 24.82 15.38
C GLU A 87 15.29 25.62 14.64
N LEU A 88 14.87 26.32 13.59
CA LEU A 88 15.68 27.33 12.92
C LEU A 88 15.42 28.66 13.61
N ASP A 89 16.46 29.27 14.17
CA ASP A 89 16.35 30.61 14.75
C ASP A 89 15.94 31.59 13.64
N ALA A 90 14.80 32.26 13.83
CA ALA A 90 14.23 33.18 12.84
C ALA A 90 15.18 34.32 12.47
N ASP A 91 16.14 34.63 13.35
CA ASP A 91 17.13 35.69 13.22
C ASP A 91 18.31 35.30 12.30
N GLU A 92 18.49 34.02 11.95
CA GLU A 92 19.60 33.56 11.11
C GLU A 92 19.37 33.80 9.61
N GLY A 93 18.15 34.16 9.19
CA GLY A 93 17.81 34.47 7.79
C GLY A 93 17.82 33.28 6.83
N ILE A 94 18.34 32.12 7.25
CA ILE A 94 18.46 30.88 6.47
C ILE A 94 17.10 30.45 5.89
N ALA A 95 16.03 30.55 6.69
CA ALA A 95 14.69 30.19 6.24
C ALA A 95 14.22 31.05 5.06
N ALA A 96 14.48 32.36 5.10
CA ALA A 96 14.11 33.30 4.04
C ALA A 96 14.95 33.07 2.77
N ASP A 97 16.25 32.83 2.91
CA ASP A 97 17.15 32.55 1.78
C ASP A 97 16.78 31.23 1.05
N LEU A 98 16.29 30.24 1.80
CA LEU A 98 15.88 28.95 1.26
C LEU A 98 14.43 28.91 0.77
N GLU A 99 13.59 29.89 1.11
CA GLU A 99 12.15 29.88 0.84
C GLU A 99 11.83 29.65 -0.64
N SER A 100 12.54 30.32 -1.55
CA SER A 100 12.38 30.14 -3.00
C SER A 100 12.69 28.72 -3.47
N ARG A 101 13.77 28.11 -2.94
CA ARG A 101 14.18 26.74 -3.27
C ARG A 101 13.23 25.72 -2.65
N VAL A 102 12.77 25.96 -1.43
CA VAL A 102 11.75 25.13 -0.77
C VAL A 102 10.45 25.20 -1.54
N ALA A 103 10.03 26.37 -2.03
CA ALA A 103 8.84 26.50 -2.87
C ALA A 103 9.00 25.77 -4.20
N GLU A 104 10.18 25.82 -4.84
CA GLU A 104 10.46 25.06 -6.06
C GLU A 104 10.45 23.55 -5.79
N LEU A 105 11.08 23.09 -4.71
CA LEU A 105 11.06 21.69 -4.31
C LEU A 105 9.65 21.23 -3.96
N LYS A 106 8.87 22.04 -3.24
CA LYS A 106 7.46 21.78 -2.95
C LYS A 106 6.66 21.70 -4.25
N ARG A 107 6.87 22.59 -5.23
CA ARG A 107 6.21 22.51 -6.53
C ARG A 107 6.57 21.24 -7.29
N LEU A 108 7.86 20.90 -7.39
CA LEU A 108 8.33 19.68 -8.04
C LEU A 108 7.85 18.41 -7.32
N LEU A 109 7.81 18.47 -6.00
CA LEU A 109 7.23 17.42 -5.19
C LEU A 109 5.73 17.39 -5.40
N SER A 110 4.99 18.50 -5.44
CA SER A 110 3.54 18.56 -5.69
C SER A 110 3.16 18.05 -7.07
N GLU A 111 3.97 18.32 -8.09
CA GLU A 111 3.89 17.69 -9.41
C GLU A 111 4.09 16.16 -9.34
N ARG A 112 4.55 15.66 -8.20
CA ARG A 112 4.82 14.25 -7.88
C ARG A 112 4.09 13.77 -6.62
N THR A 113 3.32 14.64 -5.94
CA THR A 113 2.75 14.38 -4.61
C THR A 113 1.34 13.99 -4.90
N TYR A 114 1.23 12.71 -5.18
CA TYR A 114 0.13 12.00 -4.63
C TYR A 114 0.20 12.17 -3.10
N THR A 115 -0.57 13.12 -2.55
CA THR A 115 -1.09 12.98 -1.19
C THR A 115 -1.68 11.58 -1.14
N GLY A 116 -1.45 10.84 -0.04
CA GLY A 116 -1.81 9.41 0.02
C GLY A 116 -3.20 9.11 -0.55
N PRO A 117 -3.45 7.88 -1.02
CA PRO A 117 -4.64 7.55 -1.79
C PRO A 117 -5.88 8.16 -1.20
N ILE A 118 -6.67 8.79 -2.06
CA ILE A 118 -8.04 9.20 -1.76
C ILE A 118 -8.76 7.89 -1.50
N ASP A 119 -8.74 7.41 -0.26
CA ASP A 119 -9.11 6.05 0.13
C ASP A 119 -10.64 5.93 0.23
N VAL A 120 -11.30 6.43 -0.81
CA VAL A 120 -12.74 6.45 -0.99
C VAL A 120 -13.02 6.16 -2.45
N VAL A 121 -13.87 5.17 -2.72
CA VAL A 121 -14.23 4.80 -4.09
C VAL A 121 -15.65 5.26 -4.38
N ALA A 122 -15.81 6.47 -4.92
CA ALA A 122 -17.11 7.05 -5.26
C ALA A 122 -17.24 7.33 -6.76
N PRO A 123 -17.78 6.37 -7.56
CA PRO A 123 -17.89 6.51 -9.02
C PRO A 123 -18.69 7.73 -9.47
N ALA A 124 -19.67 8.18 -8.66
CA ALA A 124 -20.47 9.36 -8.94
C ALA A 124 -19.66 10.67 -8.98
N LEU A 125 -18.47 10.67 -8.37
CA LEU A 125 -17.58 11.83 -8.29
C LEU A 125 -16.39 11.73 -9.25
N PHE A 126 -16.28 10.65 -10.03
CA PHE A 126 -15.16 10.42 -10.94
C PHE A 126 -15.04 11.53 -12.00
N PRO A 127 -13.80 11.83 -12.45
CA PRO A 127 -13.57 12.73 -13.58
C PRO A 127 -14.31 12.23 -14.83
N PRO A 128 -14.91 13.12 -15.63
CA PRO A 128 -15.69 12.72 -16.81
C PRO A 128 -14.92 11.84 -17.80
N CYS A 129 -13.61 12.07 -17.95
CA CYS A 129 -12.76 11.23 -18.79
C CYS A 129 -12.67 9.79 -18.30
N MET A 130 -12.62 9.55 -16.98
CA MET A 130 -12.58 8.21 -16.41
C MET A 130 -13.95 7.54 -16.51
N THR A 131 -15.03 8.28 -16.24
CA THR A 131 -16.41 7.81 -16.46
C THR A 131 -16.61 7.37 -17.91
N ASN A 132 -16.17 8.16 -18.89
CA ASN A 132 -16.25 7.81 -20.31
C ASN A 132 -15.50 6.52 -20.65
N LEU A 133 -14.33 6.26 -20.02
CA LEU A 133 -13.58 5.02 -20.23
C LEU A 133 -14.30 3.80 -19.64
N ILE A 134 -14.89 3.94 -18.45
CA ILE A 134 -15.69 2.90 -17.81
C ILE A 134 -16.90 2.57 -18.68
N GLU A 135 -17.69 3.58 -19.07
CA GLU A 135 -18.86 3.37 -19.92
C GLU A 135 -18.50 2.83 -21.31
N LYS A 136 -17.31 3.13 -21.83
CA LYS A 136 -16.80 2.54 -23.07
C LYS A 136 -16.55 1.04 -22.88
N ALA A 137 -15.92 0.66 -21.77
CA ALA A 137 -15.63 -0.72 -21.43
C ALA A 137 -16.90 -1.55 -21.13
N GLU A 138 -17.90 -0.96 -20.47
CA GLU A 138 -19.24 -1.54 -20.21
C GLU A 138 -20.02 -1.83 -21.50
N ARG A 139 -19.81 -1.02 -22.56
CA ARG A 139 -20.42 -1.24 -23.88
C ARG A 139 -19.67 -2.26 -24.74
N ASP A 140 -18.82 -3.08 -24.12
CA ASP A 140 -17.94 -4.05 -24.76
C ASP A 140 -16.96 -3.45 -25.80
N VAL A 141 -16.66 -2.15 -25.69
CA VAL A 141 -15.69 -1.50 -26.58
C VAL A 141 -14.29 -1.59 -25.97
N THR A 142 -13.39 -2.27 -26.67
CA THR A 142 -12.00 -2.43 -26.23
C THR A 142 -11.31 -1.08 -26.04
N LEU A 143 -10.71 -0.89 -24.86
CA LEU A 143 -9.84 0.24 -24.58
C LEU A 143 -8.50 0.07 -25.29
N THR A 144 -7.96 1.17 -25.82
CA THR A 144 -6.58 1.23 -26.31
C THR A 144 -5.60 1.15 -25.13
N ALA A 145 -4.32 0.84 -25.41
CA ALA A 145 -3.32 0.75 -24.34
C ALA A 145 -3.20 2.04 -23.49
N PRO A 146 -3.19 3.27 -24.05
CA PRO A 146 -3.20 4.50 -23.25
C PRO A 146 -4.46 4.69 -22.41
N GLU A 147 -5.63 4.30 -22.93
CA GLU A 147 -6.92 4.37 -22.21
C GLU A 147 -6.95 3.39 -21.04
N SER A 148 -6.58 2.12 -21.28
CA SER A 148 -6.48 1.09 -20.24
C SER A 148 -5.51 1.53 -19.14
N PHE A 149 -4.32 2.03 -19.52
CA PHE A 149 -3.32 2.50 -18.56
C PHE A 149 -3.86 3.68 -17.73
N ALA A 150 -4.48 4.68 -18.36
CA ALA A 150 -5.00 5.84 -17.67
C ALA A 150 -6.08 5.46 -16.63
N LEU A 151 -6.99 4.56 -17.00
CA LEU A 151 -8.03 4.07 -16.10
C LEU A 151 -7.44 3.28 -14.93
N MET A 152 -6.55 2.30 -15.20
CA MET A 152 -5.93 1.49 -14.15
C MET A 152 -5.09 2.32 -13.19
N ALA A 153 -4.29 3.26 -13.72
CA ALA A 153 -3.47 4.15 -12.89
C ALA A 153 -4.32 5.08 -12.02
N PHE A 154 -5.49 5.51 -12.49
CA PHE A 154 -6.45 6.29 -11.69
C PHE A 154 -7.07 5.46 -10.57
N LEU A 155 -7.59 4.26 -10.88
CA LEU A 155 -8.24 3.38 -9.90
C LEU A 155 -7.27 2.92 -8.79
N VAL A 156 -6.04 2.55 -9.16
CA VAL A 156 -4.98 2.25 -8.17
C VAL A 156 -4.54 3.51 -7.44
N GLY A 157 -4.56 4.66 -8.12
CA GLY A 157 -4.34 5.96 -7.53
C GLY A 157 -5.27 6.13 -6.32
N ILE A 158 -6.58 6.08 -6.50
CA ILE A 158 -7.60 6.26 -5.44
C ILE A 158 -7.65 5.11 -4.41
N GLY A 159 -6.58 4.32 -4.27
CA GLY A 159 -6.43 3.34 -3.19
C GLY A 159 -7.03 1.97 -3.47
N MET A 160 -7.56 1.69 -4.68
CA MET A 160 -8.10 0.36 -4.97
C MET A 160 -6.99 -0.69 -5.06
N THR A 161 -7.20 -1.82 -4.38
CA THR A 161 -6.39 -3.02 -4.50
C THR A 161 -6.62 -3.72 -5.85
N PRO A 162 -5.70 -4.55 -6.34
CA PRO A 162 -5.90 -5.31 -7.57
C PRO A 162 -7.21 -6.13 -7.60
N ASP A 163 -7.59 -6.71 -6.46
CA ASP A 163 -8.83 -7.49 -6.35
C ASP A 163 -10.07 -6.59 -6.39
N GLU A 164 -10.01 -5.40 -5.77
CA GLU A 164 -11.08 -4.40 -5.86
C GLU A 164 -11.25 -3.87 -7.29
N VAL A 165 -10.16 -3.58 -8.00
CA VAL A 165 -10.24 -3.12 -9.40
C VAL A 165 -10.87 -4.20 -10.29
N VAL A 166 -10.50 -5.48 -10.09
CA VAL A 166 -11.13 -6.60 -10.80
C VAL A 166 -12.63 -6.69 -10.49
N ALA A 167 -13.02 -6.55 -9.22
CA ALA A 167 -14.41 -6.59 -8.81
C ALA A 167 -15.20 -5.39 -9.39
N PHE A 168 -14.62 -4.21 -9.36
CA PHE A 168 -15.19 -2.98 -9.90
C PHE A 168 -15.42 -3.07 -11.42
N CYS A 169 -14.49 -3.69 -12.15
CA CYS A 169 -14.58 -3.84 -13.60
C CYS A 169 -15.23 -5.17 -14.05
N ALA A 170 -15.86 -5.92 -13.15
CA ALA A 170 -16.35 -7.28 -13.45
C ALA A 170 -17.38 -7.35 -14.59
N ASP A 171 -18.21 -6.31 -14.74
CA ASP A 171 -19.23 -6.20 -15.79
C ASP A 171 -18.74 -5.45 -17.05
N THR A 172 -17.42 -5.31 -17.22
CA THR A 172 -16.80 -4.64 -18.38
C THR A 172 -16.11 -5.64 -19.29
N SER A 173 -15.73 -5.18 -20.49
CA SER A 173 -14.89 -5.97 -21.42
C SER A 173 -13.41 -6.11 -21.01
N LEU A 174 -13.02 -5.58 -19.85
CA LEU A 174 -11.64 -5.66 -19.36
C LEU A 174 -11.35 -7.03 -18.77
N ASP A 175 -10.23 -7.63 -19.15
CA ASP A 175 -9.87 -8.96 -18.68
C ASP A 175 -9.27 -8.92 -17.26
N ALA A 176 -9.81 -9.75 -16.37
CA ALA A 176 -9.42 -9.77 -14.96
C ALA A 176 -7.92 -10.10 -14.74
N GLU A 177 -7.32 -10.94 -15.60
CA GLU A 177 -5.90 -11.30 -15.51
C GLU A 177 -5.01 -10.11 -15.89
N GLY A 178 -5.34 -9.41 -16.97
CA GLY A 178 -4.68 -8.20 -17.43
C GLY A 178 -4.81 -7.04 -16.45
N ILE A 179 -5.99 -6.88 -15.83
CA ILE A 179 -6.20 -5.91 -14.74
C ILE A 179 -5.25 -6.21 -13.58
N ARG A 180 -5.22 -7.45 -13.06
CA ARG A 180 -4.32 -7.81 -11.95
C ARG A 180 -2.87 -7.53 -12.30
N TYR A 181 -2.43 -7.95 -13.48
CA TYR A 181 -1.05 -7.75 -13.91
C TYR A 181 -0.68 -6.26 -14.01
N GLN A 182 -1.56 -5.43 -14.58
CA GLN A 182 -1.32 -3.99 -14.68
C GLN A 182 -1.32 -3.33 -13.30
N THR A 183 -2.31 -3.64 -12.46
CA THR A 183 -2.48 -3.00 -11.15
C THR A 183 -1.41 -3.42 -10.14
N GLU A 184 -0.95 -4.67 -10.15
CA GLU A 184 0.15 -5.16 -9.30
C GLU A 184 1.48 -4.45 -9.61
N TYR A 185 1.74 -4.14 -10.88
CA TYR A 185 2.92 -3.37 -11.29
C TYR A 185 2.79 -1.86 -10.99
N LEU A 186 1.57 -1.34 -10.93
CA LEU A 186 1.29 0.06 -10.63
C LEU A 186 1.31 0.35 -9.13
N ARG A 187 1.13 -0.63 -8.25
CA ARG A 187 1.06 -0.42 -6.79
C ARG A 187 2.44 -0.19 -6.15
N ASP A 188 2.48 0.70 -5.17
CA ASP A 188 3.59 0.89 -4.21
C ASP A 188 3.04 0.89 -2.78
N ASP A 189 3.89 0.68 -1.77
CA ASP A 189 3.51 0.75 -0.34
C ASP A 189 3.07 2.17 0.10
N ARG A 190 3.20 3.16 -0.80
CA ARG A 190 2.81 4.57 -0.61
C ARG A 190 1.70 5.04 -1.55
N GLY A 191 1.08 4.14 -2.34
CA GLY A 191 0.05 4.49 -3.34
C GLY A 191 0.34 3.86 -4.71
N THR A 192 0.46 4.68 -5.75
CA THR A 192 0.82 4.23 -7.11
C THR A 192 2.27 4.58 -7.47
N GLN A 193 3.03 3.62 -7.99
CA GLN A 193 4.38 3.83 -8.57
C GLN A 193 4.34 4.76 -9.79
N TYR A 194 3.20 4.75 -10.51
CA TYR A 194 3.00 5.58 -11.68
C TYR A 194 1.67 6.32 -11.53
N PRO A 195 1.68 7.62 -11.15
CA PRO A 195 0.45 8.38 -11.09
C PRO A 195 -0.22 8.41 -12.47
N PRO A 196 -1.56 8.49 -12.51
CA PRO A 196 -2.27 8.64 -13.77
C PRO A 196 -1.77 9.88 -14.52
N PRO A 197 -1.82 9.86 -15.86
CA PRO A 197 -1.34 10.97 -16.66
C PRO A 197 -2.09 12.27 -16.36
N THR A 198 -1.40 13.40 -16.50
CA THR A 198 -2.01 14.73 -16.36
C THR A 198 -3.13 14.96 -17.37
N CYS A 199 -4.04 15.88 -17.09
CA CYS A 199 -5.13 16.24 -18.01
C CYS A 199 -4.61 16.66 -19.39
N GLU A 200 -3.48 17.38 -19.45
CA GLU A 200 -2.80 17.74 -20.71
C GLU A 200 -2.33 16.50 -21.48
N THR A 201 -1.74 15.52 -20.77
CA THR A 201 -1.31 14.26 -21.38
C THR A 201 -2.51 13.47 -21.90
N LEU A 202 -3.57 13.36 -21.11
CA LEU A 202 -4.82 12.68 -21.51
C LEU A 202 -5.47 13.34 -22.72
N ALA A 203 -5.45 14.68 -22.80
CA ALA A 203 -5.97 15.41 -23.96
C ALA A 203 -5.18 15.10 -25.24
N ASN A 204 -3.85 14.96 -25.15
CA ASN A 204 -3.02 14.56 -26.29
C ASN A 204 -3.35 13.15 -26.82
N TYR A 205 -3.82 12.26 -25.94
CA TYR A 205 -4.32 10.93 -26.32
C TYR A 205 -5.81 10.90 -26.70
N GLY A 206 -6.50 12.05 -26.65
CA GLY A 206 -7.93 12.15 -26.96
C GLY A 206 -8.85 11.60 -25.86
N ILE A 207 -8.34 11.42 -24.65
CA ILE A 207 -9.06 10.85 -23.49
C ILE A 207 -9.76 11.95 -22.69
N CYS A 208 -9.11 13.12 -22.52
CA CYS A 208 -9.69 14.26 -21.83
C CYS A 208 -10.06 15.38 -22.81
N HIS A 209 -11.28 15.92 -22.67
CA HIS A 209 -11.79 16.98 -23.54
C HIS A 209 -11.91 18.35 -22.85
N ASN A 210 -11.37 18.50 -21.63
CA ASN A 210 -11.48 19.71 -20.80
C ASN A 210 -12.94 20.20 -20.66
N GLU A 211 -13.85 19.27 -20.37
CA GLU A 211 -15.26 19.60 -20.14
C GLU A 211 -15.39 20.59 -18.97
N ASP A 212 -16.24 21.60 -19.13
CA ASP A 212 -16.45 22.69 -18.17
C ASP A 212 -15.18 23.44 -17.71
N ASP A 213 -14.12 23.38 -18.52
CA ASP A 213 -12.82 24.03 -18.25
C ASP A 213 -12.16 23.57 -16.93
N HIS A 214 -12.39 22.32 -16.53
CA HIS A 214 -11.90 21.75 -15.27
C HIS A 214 -10.37 21.75 -15.15
N MET A 215 -9.62 21.80 -16.26
CA MET A 215 -8.16 21.89 -16.23
C MET A 215 -7.65 23.17 -15.55
N ARG A 216 -8.50 24.20 -15.39
CA ARG A 216 -8.18 25.39 -14.59
C ARG A 216 -8.24 25.16 -13.09
N VAL A 217 -8.96 24.12 -12.68
CA VAL A 217 -9.25 23.78 -11.28
C VAL A 217 -8.37 22.62 -10.84
N ALA A 218 -8.19 21.62 -11.70
CA ALA A 218 -7.38 20.43 -11.42
C ALA A 218 -6.46 20.08 -12.61
N PRO A 219 -5.14 19.93 -12.39
CA PRO A 219 -4.18 19.63 -13.44
C PRO A 219 -4.21 18.15 -13.90
N ASP A 220 -4.81 17.27 -13.11
CA ASP A 220 -4.89 15.83 -13.37
C ASP A 220 -6.18 15.21 -12.77
N PRO A 221 -6.53 13.97 -13.18
CA PRO A 221 -7.75 13.30 -12.74
C PRO A 221 -7.86 13.10 -11.22
N LEU A 222 -6.74 12.94 -10.52
CA LEU A 222 -6.76 12.68 -9.09
C LEU A 222 -7.04 13.96 -8.31
N SER A 223 -6.38 15.06 -8.64
CA SER A 223 -6.71 16.36 -8.04
C SER A 223 -8.15 16.77 -8.32
N TYR A 224 -8.68 16.42 -9.50
CA TYR A 224 -10.10 16.65 -9.82
C TYR A 224 -11.00 15.85 -8.88
N TYR A 225 -10.68 14.58 -8.68
CA TYR A 225 -11.43 13.68 -7.82
C TYR A 225 -11.35 14.10 -6.34
N GLU A 226 -10.16 14.43 -5.85
CA GLU A 226 -9.91 14.93 -4.49
C GLU A 226 -10.78 16.16 -4.20
N THR A 227 -10.76 17.14 -5.10
CA THR A 227 -11.57 18.36 -4.97
C THR A 227 -13.07 18.02 -4.93
N ARG A 228 -13.54 17.10 -5.77
CA ARG A 228 -14.95 16.67 -5.80
C ARG A 228 -15.38 15.97 -4.51
N VAL A 229 -14.49 15.14 -3.94
CA VAL A 229 -14.73 14.44 -2.67
C VAL A 229 -14.77 15.43 -1.51
N GLU A 230 -13.84 16.39 -1.45
CA GLU A 230 -13.81 17.43 -0.42
C GLU A 230 -15.04 18.37 -0.46
N GLU A 231 -15.57 18.63 -1.65
CA GLU A 231 -16.74 19.50 -1.85
C GLU A 231 -18.10 18.79 -1.65
N ALA A 232 -18.12 17.46 -1.61
CA ALA A 232 -19.35 16.70 -1.51
C ALA A 232 -19.92 16.71 -0.08
N ASP A 233 -21.21 17.04 0.05
CA ASP A 233 -21.93 17.00 1.35
C ASP A 233 -22.09 15.57 1.88
N GLU A 234 -22.18 14.58 0.98
CA GLU A 234 -22.32 13.16 1.26
C GLU A 234 -21.54 12.37 0.21
N VAL A 235 -20.71 11.43 0.66
CA VAL A 235 -19.93 10.54 -0.21
C VAL A 235 -20.30 9.10 0.13
N VAL A 236 -20.77 8.36 -0.88
CA VAL A 236 -21.07 6.94 -0.76
C VAL A 236 -19.88 6.16 -1.31
N ASP A 237 -19.22 5.39 -0.45
CA ASP A 237 -18.14 4.51 -0.87
C ASP A 237 -18.72 3.22 -1.48
N TRP A 238 -18.30 2.91 -2.69
CA TRP A 238 -18.60 1.68 -3.41
C TRP A 238 -18.23 0.44 -2.59
N ARG A 239 -17.16 0.51 -1.78
CA ARG A 239 -16.74 -0.57 -0.87
C ARG A 239 -17.81 -0.93 0.16
N ASP A 240 -18.45 0.07 0.75
CA ASP A 240 -19.52 -0.11 1.72
C ASP A 240 -20.74 -0.79 1.08
N GLU A 241 -21.09 -0.40 -0.15
CA GLU A 241 -22.21 -0.99 -0.90
C GLU A 241 -21.97 -2.46 -1.26
N HIS A 242 -20.72 -2.85 -1.47
CA HIS A 242 -20.32 -4.19 -1.90
C HIS A 242 -19.86 -5.08 -0.74
N GLY A 243 -19.90 -4.58 0.50
CA GLY A 243 -19.47 -5.31 1.69
C GLY A 243 -17.97 -5.61 1.73
N ILE A 244 -17.18 -4.77 1.04
CA ILE A 244 -15.71 -4.84 0.99
C ILE A 244 -15.18 -3.82 2.01
N GLY A 245 -15.53 -4.01 3.29
CA GLY A 245 -15.03 -3.16 4.37
C GLY A 245 -13.75 -3.74 4.97
N ASP A 246 -12.74 -2.89 5.21
CA ASP A 246 -11.61 -3.23 6.05
C ASP A 246 -12.10 -3.68 7.43
N GLY A 247 -11.86 -4.95 7.74
CA GLY A 247 -12.00 -5.46 9.09
C GLY A 247 -10.87 -4.96 9.98
N ASP A 248 -10.89 -3.68 10.33
CA ASP A 248 -10.12 -3.11 11.45
C ASP A 248 -10.80 -1.80 11.91
N GLY A 249 -11.59 -1.88 12.98
CA GLY A 249 -12.30 -0.71 13.53
C GLY A 249 -13.26 -1.01 14.68
N ASP A 250 -12.70 -1.22 15.87
CA ASP A 250 -13.26 -0.91 17.19
C ASP A 250 -14.52 -1.67 17.69
N ASP A 251 -14.26 -2.75 18.44
CA ASP A 251 -15.17 -3.26 19.47
C ASP A 251 -15.39 -2.18 20.55
N THR A 252 -16.49 -1.45 20.47
CA THR A 252 -17.30 -1.11 21.64
C THR A 252 -18.71 -0.71 21.19
N ASP A 253 -19.69 -1.57 21.46
CA ASP A 253 -20.81 -1.15 22.30
C ASP A 253 -21.53 -2.37 22.86
N GLU A 254 -21.52 -2.43 24.19
CA GLU A 254 -22.32 -3.33 25.01
C GLU A 254 -23.80 -3.00 24.80
N ASP A 255 -24.58 -3.94 24.29
CA ASP A 255 -26.01 -3.98 24.58
C ASP A 255 -26.50 -5.43 24.59
N GLU A 256 -26.63 -5.99 25.79
CA GLU A 256 -27.53 -7.12 26.05
C GLU A 256 -28.97 -6.72 25.70
N PRO A 257 -29.78 -7.66 25.19
CA PRO A 257 -30.78 -8.17 26.12
C PRO A 257 -31.02 -9.68 26.03
N SER A 258 -30.98 -10.31 27.20
CA SER A 258 -32.11 -11.06 27.79
C SER A 258 -32.94 -11.98 26.86
N GLY A 259 -32.74 -13.28 27.06
CA GLY A 259 -33.84 -14.17 27.46
C GLY A 259 -34.43 -15.09 26.38
N GLY A 260 -34.37 -16.39 26.62
CA GLY A 260 -35.19 -17.36 25.88
C GLY A 260 -34.69 -18.80 25.95
N GLU A 261 -34.93 -19.47 27.08
CA GLU A 261 -34.77 -20.92 27.24
C GLU A 261 -35.48 -21.72 26.14
N SER A 262 -34.83 -22.78 25.63
CA SER A 262 -35.50 -24.09 25.42
C SER A 262 -34.52 -25.25 25.27
N ARG A 263 -34.73 -26.22 26.17
CA ARG A 263 -34.15 -27.56 26.28
C ARG A 263 -34.56 -28.48 25.11
N SER A 264 -33.65 -29.36 24.70
CA SER A 264 -33.89 -30.82 24.46
C SER A 264 -32.57 -31.47 24.00
N GLU A 265 -31.90 -32.24 24.84
CA GLU A 265 -32.03 -33.71 25.00
C GLU A 265 -31.43 -34.55 23.86
N ARG A 266 -30.18 -34.98 24.12
CA ARG A 266 -29.52 -36.28 23.85
C ARG A 266 -30.22 -37.27 22.90
N VAL A 267 -29.46 -37.78 21.91
CA VAL A 267 -29.38 -39.22 21.59
C VAL A 267 -27.97 -39.57 21.10
N SER A 268 -27.50 -40.72 21.57
CA SER A 268 -26.22 -41.39 21.36
C SER A 268 -26.14 -42.22 20.06
N GLY A 269 -24.92 -42.65 19.71
CA GLY A 269 -24.64 -43.78 18.81
C GLY A 269 -24.30 -43.35 17.38
N GLU A 270 -23.39 -43.96 16.63
CA GLU A 270 -22.65 -45.20 16.81
C GLU A 270 -21.50 -45.22 15.77
N ARG A 271 -20.53 -46.11 15.95
CA ARG A 271 -19.32 -46.26 15.13
C ARG A 271 -19.59 -47.08 13.86
N ALA A 272 -18.91 -46.74 12.78
CA ALA A 272 -18.40 -47.65 11.73
C ALA A 272 -17.33 -46.85 10.94
N SER A 273 -16.03 -47.16 10.91
CA SER A 273 -15.32 -48.39 10.55
C SER A 273 -15.71 -48.91 9.16
N GLY A 274 -14.86 -48.63 8.17
CA GLY A 274 -14.90 -49.21 6.83
C GLY A 274 -14.13 -48.31 5.85
N GLU A 275 -12.81 -48.46 5.73
CA GLU A 275 -12.12 -49.32 4.73
C GLU A 275 -11.71 -48.49 3.50
N GLU A 276 -10.44 -48.06 3.45
CA GLU A 276 -9.72 -47.79 2.19
C GLU A 276 -9.40 -49.13 1.51
N PRO A 277 -9.48 -49.19 0.17
CA PRO A 277 -8.27 -49.41 -0.63
C PRO A 277 -8.28 -48.55 -1.92
N ASP A 278 -7.22 -47.81 -2.24
CA ASP A 278 -5.97 -48.20 -2.92
C ASP A 278 -5.93 -47.48 -4.30
N PRO A 279 -4.85 -46.77 -4.66
CA PRO A 279 -4.82 -45.85 -5.78
C PRO A 279 -4.30 -46.55 -7.03
N THR A 280 -5.02 -46.45 -8.14
CA THR A 280 -4.51 -46.36 -9.53
C THR A 280 -5.65 -46.60 -10.52
N ALA A 281 -6.04 -45.55 -11.24
CA ALA A 281 -6.72 -45.69 -12.53
C ALA A 281 -6.54 -44.38 -13.33
N ASN A 282 -5.63 -44.46 -14.30
CA ASN A 282 -5.41 -43.61 -15.49
C ASN A 282 -5.48 -42.08 -15.36
#